data_AF-A0A937MYN3-F1
#
_entry.id   AF-A0A937MYN3-F1
#
_cell.length_a   1.000
_cell.length_b   1.000
_cell.length_c   1.000
_cell.angle_alpha   90.00
_cell.angle_beta   90.00
_cell.angle_gamma   90.00
#
_symmetry.space_group_name_H-M   'P 1'
#
loop_
_entity.id
_entity.type
_entity.pdbx_description
1 polymer ?
#
loop_
_entity_poly.entity_id
_entity_poly.type
_entity_poly.pdbx_seq_one_letter_code
_entity_poly.pdbx_strand_id
1 'polypeptide(L)'
;MLDFFFTTDGLKVLALLAVVVVVVLIRRSRQHQLAADPKVVKDQLEQLGADYTVLSDVVVSAELGMNDVSHVVVSPYGVFVLTVKTEAGKVTGREGDREWHIKPAKDILYNPLWENRKHVNALEKIIGPVWFIPVVVFTRAVLKGDFGTDVVPLRGLIPYIKQHKKSRLSDDKRDEIARKLRSVSSY
;
A
#
# COMPACT_ATOMS: atom_id res chain seq x y z
N MET A 1 34.97 -30.00 -21.94
CA MET A 1 34.09 -28.97 -21.32
C MET A 1 33.09 -28.42 -22.33
N LEU A 2 33.51 -28.16 -23.59
CA LEU A 2 32.59 -27.87 -24.70
C LEU A 2 31.71 -29.07 -25.10
N ASP A 3 32.22 -30.31 -25.00
CA ASP A 3 31.48 -31.51 -25.44
C ASP A 3 30.21 -31.79 -24.62
N PHE A 4 30.16 -31.31 -23.37
CA PHE A 4 28.97 -31.43 -22.53
C PHE A 4 27.81 -30.59 -23.08
N PHE A 5 28.09 -29.43 -23.67
CA PHE A 5 27.08 -28.52 -24.22
C PHE A 5 26.46 -29.02 -25.54
N PHE A 6 27.14 -29.91 -26.27
CA PHE A 6 26.66 -30.47 -27.54
C PHE A 6 26.06 -31.88 -27.42
N THR A 7 26.03 -32.46 -26.22
CA THR A 7 25.23 -33.67 -25.96
C THR A 7 23.75 -33.33 -25.86
N THR A 8 22.88 -34.28 -26.21
CA THR A 8 21.42 -34.17 -26.04
C THR A 8 21.01 -33.79 -24.62
N ASP A 9 21.79 -34.18 -23.61
CA ASP A 9 21.50 -33.86 -22.22
C ASP A 9 21.94 -32.44 -21.84
N GLY A 10 23.07 -31.95 -22.37
CA GLY A 10 23.45 -30.53 -22.28
C GLY A 10 22.42 -29.60 -22.92
N LEU A 11 21.88 -29.98 -24.09
CA LEU A 11 20.85 -29.21 -24.78
C LEU A 11 19.53 -29.16 -23.99
N LYS A 12 19.12 -30.26 -23.36
CA LYS A 12 17.93 -30.31 -22.48
C LYS A 12 18.10 -29.41 -21.26
N VAL A 13 19.28 -29.40 -20.63
CA VAL A 13 19.56 -28.54 -19.47
C VAL A 13 19.50 -27.06 -19.87
N LEU A 14 20.08 -26.70 -21.02
CA LEU A 14 19.99 -25.33 -21.55
C LEU A 14 18.55 -24.92 -21.88
N ALA A 15 17.76 -25.81 -22.50
CA ALA A 15 16.36 -25.56 -22.79
C ALA A 15 15.53 -25.36 -21.50
N LEU A 16 15.77 -26.17 -20.47
CA LEU A 16 15.12 -26.03 -19.17
C LEU A 16 15.48 -24.69 -18.50
N LEU A 17 16.75 -24.30 -18.52
CA LEU A 17 17.20 -23.00 -17.99
C LEU A 17 16.55 -21.84 -18.74
N ALA A 18 16.48 -21.90 -20.08
CA ALA A 18 15.81 -20.89 -20.90
C ALA A 18 14.32 -20.76 -20.53
N VAL A 19 13.61 -21.88 -20.35
CA VAL A 19 12.21 -21.88 -19.91
C VAL A 19 12.07 -21.24 -18.53
N VAL A 20 12.93 -21.58 -17.57
CA VAL A 20 12.92 -20.97 -16.22
C VAL A 20 13.15 -19.46 -16.30
N VAL A 21 14.12 -19.01 -17.10
CA VAL A 21 14.39 -17.57 -17.30
C VAL A 21 13.18 -16.87 -17.90
N VAL A 22 12.57 -17.44 -18.95
CA VAL A 22 11.37 -16.88 -19.58
C VAL A 22 10.21 -16.79 -18.58
N VAL A 23 9.96 -17.84 -17.79
CA VAL A 23 8.94 -17.83 -16.73
C VAL A 23 9.21 -16.74 -15.70
N VAL A 24 10.47 -16.57 -15.27
CA VAL A 24 10.86 -15.50 -14.34
C VAL A 24 10.62 -14.11 -14.94
N LEU A 25 10.96 -13.89 -16.21
CA LEU A 25 10.73 -12.62 -16.90
C LEU A 25 9.24 -12.30 -17.04
N ILE A 26 8.41 -13.28 -17.45
CA ILE A 26 6.96 -13.15 -17.54
C ILE A 26 6.36 -12.81 -16.17
N ARG A 27 6.77 -13.52 -15.11
CA ARG A 27 6.31 -13.27 -13.74
C ARG A 27 6.66 -11.85 -13.28
N ARG A 28 7.89 -11.40 -13.51
CA ARG A 28 8.34 -10.04 -13.15
C ARG A 28 7.54 -8.96 -13.90
N SER A 29 7.33 -9.12 -15.20
CA SER A 29 6.55 -8.18 -16.01
C SER A 29 5.10 -8.08 -15.52
N ARG A 30 4.44 -9.24 -15.30
CA ARG A 30 3.08 -9.28 -14.75
C ARG A 30 2.99 -8.63 -13.37
N GLN A 31 3.92 -8.93 -12.47
CA GLN A 31 3.93 -8.33 -11.14
C GLN A 31 4.10 -6.81 -11.20
N HIS A 32 4.94 -6.31 -12.10
CA HIS A 32 5.10 -4.86 -12.27
C HIS A 32 3.83 -4.19 -12.79
N GLN A 33 3.11 -4.83 -13.72
CA GLN A 33 1.82 -4.33 -14.22
C GLN A 33 0.74 -4.35 -13.13
N LEU A 34 0.62 -5.45 -12.38
CA LEU A 34 -0.34 -5.56 -11.27
C LEU A 34 -0.05 -4.55 -10.16
N ALA A 35 1.22 -4.35 -9.81
CA ALA A 35 1.61 -3.36 -8.80
C ALA A 35 1.37 -1.91 -9.26
N ALA A 36 1.19 -1.66 -10.56
CA ALA A 36 0.81 -0.34 -11.06
C ALA A 36 -0.68 -0.06 -10.89
N ASP A 37 -1.51 -1.08 -10.70
CA ASP A 37 -2.95 -0.93 -10.43
C ASP A 37 -3.18 -0.67 -8.93
N PRO A 38 -3.75 0.49 -8.54
CA PRO A 38 -4.10 0.77 -7.15
C PRO A 38 -4.95 -0.33 -6.48
N LYS A 39 -5.75 -1.08 -7.28
CA LYS A 39 -6.58 -2.20 -6.78
C LYS A 39 -5.78 -3.29 -6.08
N VAL A 40 -4.48 -3.44 -6.39
CA VAL A 40 -3.62 -4.42 -5.73
C VAL A 40 -3.59 -4.25 -4.20
N VAL A 41 -3.75 -3.01 -3.72
CA VAL A 41 -3.80 -2.73 -2.28
C VAL A 41 -5.12 -3.25 -1.71
N LYS A 42 -6.25 -2.93 -2.35
CA LYS A 42 -7.56 -3.45 -1.96
C LYS A 42 -7.59 -4.97 -1.88
N ASP A 43 -7.08 -5.65 -2.91
CA ASP A 43 -7.03 -7.12 -2.98
C ASP A 43 -6.22 -7.74 -1.82
N GLN A 44 -5.19 -7.06 -1.33
CA GLN A 44 -4.45 -7.50 -0.14
C GLN A 44 -5.24 -7.24 1.14
N LEU A 45 -5.86 -6.07 1.27
CA LEU A 45 -6.61 -5.71 2.47
C LEU A 45 -7.82 -6.61 2.70
N GLU A 46 -8.48 -7.06 1.63
CA GLU A 46 -9.60 -8.01 1.70
C GLU A 46 -9.19 -9.39 2.27
N GLN A 47 -7.89 -9.69 2.36
CA GLN A 47 -7.35 -10.91 2.97
C GLN A 47 -7.15 -10.81 4.49
N LEU A 48 -7.44 -9.65 5.10
CA LEU A 48 -7.23 -9.44 6.54
C LEU A 48 -8.18 -10.26 7.43
N GLY A 49 -9.38 -10.59 6.93
CA GLY A 49 -10.39 -11.37 7.64
C GLY A 49 -11.61 -10.54 8.06
N ALA A 50 -12.61 -11.21 8.65
CA ALA A 50 -13.94 -10.63 8.91
C ALA A 50 -13.94 -9.46 9.92
N ASP A 51 -12.96 -9.41 10.82
CA ASP A 51 -12.83 -8.34 11.82
C ASP A 51 -12.34 -7.01 11.22
N TYR A 52 -11.98 -6.99 9.93
CA TYR A 52 -11.47 -5.82 9.22
C TYR A 52 -12.47 -5.40 8.15
N THR A 53 -13.06 -4.21 8.31
CA THR A 53 -13.90 -3.60 7.27
C THR A 53 -13.05 -2.68 6.40
N VAL A 54 -12.89 -3.04 5.13
CA VAL A 54 -12.15 -2.25 4.13
C VAL A 54 -13.12 -1.32 3.39
N LEU A 55 -12.82 -0.03 3.39
CA LEU A 55 -13.51 1.00 2.62
C LEU A 55 -12.49 1.63 1.67
N SER A 56 -12.80 1.71 0.39
CA SER A 56 -11.90 2.26 -0.64
C SER A 56 -12.48 3.54 -1.20
N ASP A 57 -11.61 4.44 -1.67
CA ASP A 57 -11.99 5.68 -2.34
C ASP A 57 -12.96 6.52 -1.48
N VAL A 58 -12.61 6.66 -0.20
CA VAL A 58 -13.43 7.41 0.76
C VAL A 58 -13.20 8.89 0.52
N VAL A 59 -14.17 9.55 -0.10
CA VAL A 59 -14.15 10.98 -0.36
C VAL A 59 -14.61 11.71 0.90
N VAL A 60 -13.81 12.67 1.41
CA VAL A 60 -14.19 13.47 2.58
C VAL A 60 -14.07 14.96 2.28
N SER A 61 -15.09 15.73 2.64
CA SER A 61 -15.04 17.19 2.52
C SER A 61 -14.10 17.77 3.58
N ALA A 62 -13.17 18.61 3.13
CA ALA A 62 -12.28 19.41 3.96
C ALA A 62 -12.50 20.90 3.70
N GLU A 63 -11.97 21.76 4.58
CA GLU A 63 -12.14 23.22 4.53
C GLU A 63 -11.71 23.86 3.20
N LEU A 64 -10.80 23.20 2.46
CA LEU A 64 -10.24 23.70 1.20
C LEU A 64 -10.50 22.77 -0.01
N GLY A 65 -11.47 21.86 0.07
CA GLY A 65 -11.83 20.97 -1.05
C GLY A 65 -12.21 19.55 -0.61
N MET A 66 -12.26 18.64 -1.58
CA MET A 66 -12.49 17.20 -1.33
C MET A 66 -11.13 16.49 -1.19
N ASN A 67 -11.01 15.62 -0.20
CA ASN A 67 -9.85 14.77 -0.02
C ASN A 67 -10.24 13.31 -0.35
N ASP A 68 -9.53 12.71 -1.29
CA ASP A 68 -9.73 11.30 -1.63
C ASP A 68 -8.80 10.44 -0.79
N VAL A 69 -9.37 9.71 0.17
CA VAL A 69 -8.60 8.76 1.00
C VAL A 69 -8.58 7.42 0.27
N SER A 70 -7.38 6.92 -0.07
CA SER A 70 -7.24 5.70 -0.89
C SER A 70 -7.96 4.51 -0.24
N HIS A 71 -7.65 4.20 1.03
CA HIS A 71 -8.39 3.21 1.79
C HIS A 71 -8.50 3.58 3.27
N VAL A 72 -9.61 3.21 3.89
CA VAL A 72 -9.79 3.20 5.34
C VAL A 72 -10.10 1.77 5.77
N VAL A 73 -9.36 1.24 6.74
CA VAL A 73 -9.63 -0.07 7.33
C VAL A 73 -10.05 0.10 8.78
N VAL A 74 -11.28 -0.28 9.08
CA VAL A 74 -11.83 -0.28 10.43
C VAL A 74 -11.61 -1.65 11.04
N SER A 75 -10.97 -1.72 12.21
CA SER A 75 -10.64 -2.96 12.91
C SER A 75 -10.83 -2.82 14.42
N PRO A 76 -10.85 -3.91 15.20
CA PRO A 76 -10.83 -3.81 16.66
C PRO A 76 -9.60 -3.08 17.21
N TYR A 77 -8.50 -3.00 16.45
CA TYR A 77 -7.24 -2.40 16.89
C TYR A 77 -7.13 -0.89 16.63
N GLY A 78 -8.05 -0.34 15.85
CA GLY A 78 -8.04 1.06 15.42
C GLY A 78 -8.52 1.23 13.97
N VAL A 79 -8.41 2.46 13.48
CA VAL A 79 -8.76 2.84 12.11
C VAL A 79 -7.48 3.13 11.33
N PHE A 80 -7.13 2.25 10.40
CA PHE A 80 -6.00 2.46 9.49
C PHE A 80 -6.42 3.40 8.37
N VAL A 81 -5.62 4.43 8.11
CA VAL A 81 -5.86 5.42 7.05
C VAL A 81 -4.73 5.31 6.06
N LEU A 82 -5.01 4.79 4.86
CA LEU A 82 -4.00 4.45 3.87
C LEU A 82 -3.94 5.49 2.77
N THR A 83 -2.73 5.95 2.47
CA THR A 83 -2.39 6.66 1.23
C THR A 83 -1.59 5.72 0.33
N VAL A 84 -2.08 5.47 -0.88
CA VAL A 84 -1.43 4.58 -1.85
C VAL A 84 -0.58 5.40 -2.82
N LYS A 85 0.69 5.02 -2.93
CA LYS A 85 1.66 5.60 -3.86
C LYS A 85 2.11 4.54 -4.85
N THR A 86 1.84 4.79 -6.13
CA THR A 86 2.09 3.83 -7.21
C THR A 86 3.38 4.12 -7.96
N GLU A 87 4.14 5.14 -7.59
CA GLU A 87 5.34 5.56 -8.28
C GLU A 87 6.39 4.44 -8.29
N ALA A 88 7.04 4.26 -9.46
CA ALA A 88 8.12 3.30 -9.63
C ALA A 88 9.48 4.01 -9.58
N GLY A 89 10.49 3.31 -9.06
CA GLY A 89 11.85 3.83 -8.95
C GLY A 89 12.39 3.76 -7.54
N LYS A 90 13.51 4.43 -7.30
CA LYS A 90 14.11 4.57 -5.97
C LYS A 90 13.63 5.88 -5.36
N VAL A 91 12.82 5.78 -4.31
CA VAL A 91 12.39 6.94 -3.53
C VAL A 91 13.41 7.19 -2.44
N THR A 92 13.93 8.41 -2.35
CA THR A 92 14.90 8.85 -1.34
C THR A 92 14.39 10.08 -0.60
N GLY A 93 14.53 10.10 0.72
CA GLY A 93 14.11 11.19 1.59
C GLY A 93 14.11 10.76 3.04
N ARG A 94 13.56 11.60 3.91
CA ARG A 94 13.36 11.35 5.33
C ARG A 94 11.92 11.68 5.75
N GLU A 95 11.47 11.11 6.86
CA GLU A 95 10.13 11.29 7.43
C GLU A 95 9.71 12.77 7.55
N GLY A 96 10.63 13.63 8.00
CA GLY A 96 10.39 15.06 8.19
C GLY A 96 10.60 15.96 6.97
N ASP A 97 11.09 15.42 5.85
CA ASP A 97 11.35 16.23 4.65
C ASP A 97 10.03 16.70 4.02
N ARG A 98 10.01 17.90 3.44
CA ARG A 98 8.83 18.40 2.70
C ARG A 98 8.55 17.60 1.43
N GLU A 99 9.62 17.16 0.79
CA GLU A 99 9.63 16.54 -0.52
C GLU A 99 10.63 15.39 -0.52
N TRP A 100 10.29 14.33 -1.22
CA TRP A 100 11.15 13.18 -1.51
C TRP A 100 11.49 13.17 -3.01
N HIS A 101 12.53 12.43 -3.36
CA HIS A 101 13.01 12.35 -4.74
C HIS A 101 12.87 10.94 -5.30
N ILE A 102 12.48 10.85 -6.58
CA ILE A 102 12.34 9.59 -7.30
C ILE A 102 13.42 9.47 -8.37
N LYS A 103 14.29 8.47 -8.25
CA LYS A 103 15.32 8.15 -9.26
C LYS A 103 14.93 6.92 -10.09
N PRO A 104 15.27 6.88 -11.40
CA PRO A 104 16.12 7.81 -12.14
C PRO A 104 15.39 9.01 -12.77
N ALA A 105 14.06 9.07 -12.70
CA ALA A 105 13.26 10.11 -13.36
C ALA A 105 13.58 11.55 -12.89
N LYS A 106 14.20 11.70 -11.71
CA LYS A 106 14.46 12.98 -11.01
C LYS A 106 13.17 13.72 -10.64
N ASP A 107 12.07 12.99 -10.51
CA ASP A 107 10.79 13.54 -10.09
C ASP A 107 10.79 13.87 -8.60
N ILE A 108 9.98 14.87 -8.25
CA ILE A 108 9.73 15.29 -6.87
C ILE A 108 8.39 14.69 -6.44
N LEU A 109 8.38 14.07 -5.28
CA LEU A 109 7.20 13.56 -4.60
C LEU A 109 6.99 14.39 -3.33
N TYR A 110 5.91 15.16 -3.24
CA TYR A 110 5.54 15.77 -1.96
C TYR A 110 5.34 14.70 -0.90
N ASN A 111 5.78 14.98 0.33
CA ASN A 111 5.80 13.98 1.39
C ASN A 111 4.39 13.39 1.63
N PRO A 112 4.17 12.09 1.31
CA PRO A 112 2.87 11.46 1.42
C PRO A 112 2.39 11.31 2.86
N LEU A 113 3.27 11.40 3.86
CA LEU A 113 2.88 11.41 5.27
C LEU A 113 2.06 12.66 5.61
N TRP A 114 2.36 13.80 4.98
CA TRP A 114 1.61 15.03 5.21
C TRP A 114 0.24 14.99 4.55
N GLU A 115 0.14 14.36 3.37
CA GLU A 115 -1.13 14.03 2.73
C GLU A 115 -1.96 13.11 3.61
N ASN A 116 -1.37 12.03 4.11
CA ASN A 116 -2.04 11.10 5.02
C ASN A 116 -2.53 11.76 6.31
N ARG A 117 -1.72 12.64 6.92
CA ARG A 117 -2.13 13.43 8.09
C ARG A 117 -3.37 14.29 7.82
N LYS A 118 -3.49 14.87 6.62
CA LYS A 118 -4.71 15.62 6.23
C LYS A 118 -5.92 14.70 6.17
N HIS A 119 -5.78 13.48 5.66
CA HIS A 119 -6.85 12.48 5.65
C HIS A 119 -7.28 12.07 7.06
N VAL A 120 -6.33 11.80 7.96
CA VAL A 120 -6.60 11.48 9.37
C VAL A 120 -7.39 12.62 10.02
N ASN A 121 -6.93 13.86 9.87
CA ASN A 121 -7.61 15.03 10.43
C ASN A 121 -9.02 15.22 9.87
N ALA A 122 -9.23 14.95 8.57
CA ALA A 122 -10.54 15.06 7.94
C ALA A 122 -11.49 13.95 8.43
N LEU A 123 -11.00 12.71 8.56
CA LEU A 123 -11.78 11.60 9.09
C LEU A 123 -12.15 11.81 10.56
N GLU A 124 -11.22 12.30 11.38
CA GLU A 124 -11.47 12.61 12.80
C GLU A 124 -12.66 13.58 12.98
N LYS A 125 -12.79 14.59 12.11
CA LYS A 125 -13.94 15.51 12.11
C LYS A 125 -15.28 14.81 11.84
N ILE A 126 -15.28 13.70 11.10
CA ILE A 126 -16.49 12.96 10.70
C ILE A 126 -16.86 11.88 11.71
N ILE A 127 -15.88 11.08 12.14
CA ILE A 127 -16.14 9.89 12.97
C ILE A 127 -15.79 10.10 14.45
N GLY A 128 -15.20 11.24 14.79
CA GLY A 128 -14.72 11.57 16.13
C GLY A 128 -13.33 11.01 16.44
N PRO A 129 -12.78 11.34 17.62
CA PRO A 129 -11.46 10.87 18.03
C PRO A 129 -11.49 9.37 18.26
N VAL A 130 -10.64 8.65 17.53
CA VAL A 130 -10.38 7.22 17.70
C VAL A 130 -8.89 6.97 17.55
N TRP A 131 -8.46 5.73 17.79
CA TRP A 131 -7.09 5.33 17.54
C TRP A 131 -6.83 5.20 16.03
N PHE A 132 -6.42 6.30 15.40
CA PHE A 132 -6.01 6.33 14.00
C PHE A 132 -4.60 5.78 13.84
N ILE A 133 -4.39 5.03 12.76
CA ILE A 133 -3.10 4.45 12.39
C ILE A 133 -2.79 4.91 10.95
N PRO A 134 -1.96 5.95 10.77
CA PRO A 134 -1.58 6.42 9.44
C PRO A 134 -0.71 5.38 8.75
N VAL A 135 -0.92 5.16 7.44
CA VAL A 135 -0.10 4.25 6.65
C VAL A 135 0.09 4.82 5.25
N VAL A 136 1.33 4.88 4.78
CA VAL A 136 1.65 5.16 3.38
C VAL A 136 2.18 3.88 2.75
N VAL A 137 1.56 3.43 1.66
CA VAL A 137 1.93 2.20 0.97
C VAL A 137 2.52 2.52 -0.40
N PHE A 138 3.75 2.06 -0.64
CA PHE A 138 4.36 2.11 -1.97
C PHE A 138 4.22 0.76 -2.68
N THR A 139 3.59 0.74 -3.85
CA THR A 139 3.34 -0.50 -4.59
C THR A 139 4.51 -0.92 -5.48
N ARG A 140 5.26 0.05 -6.04
CA ARG A 140 6.37 -0.19 -6.98
C ARG A 140 7.72 0.40 -6.56
N ALA A 141 7.73 1.35 -5.63
CA ALA A 141 8.97 2.01 -5.24
C ALA A 141 9.88 1.12 -4.39
N VAL A 142 11.19 1.32 -4.57
CA VAL A 142 12.21 0.87 -3.63
C VAL A 142 12.55 2.03 -2.71
N LEU A 143 12.17 1.90 -1.44
CA LEU A 143 12.43 2.91 -0.41
C LEU A 143 13.91 2.90 -0.01
N LYS A 144 14.56 4.06 -0.10
CA LYS A 144 15.97 4.30 0.26
C LYS A 144 16.10 5.54 1.14
N GLY A 145 15.84 5.37 2.43
CA GLY A 145 15.84 6.48 3.40
C GLY A 145 15.28 6.02 4.74
N ASP A 146 15.10 6.99 5.63
CA ASP A 146 14.46 6.81 6.93
C ASP A 146 13.09 7.48 6.89
N PHE A 147 12.07 6.70 6.54
CA PHE A 147 10.72 7.21 6.29
C PHE A 147 9.78 7.05 7.50
N GLY A 148 10.31 6.62 8.65
CA GLY A 148 9.50 6.25 9.81
C GLY A 148 8.85 4.87 9.66
N THR A 149 8.04 4.51 10.65
CA THR A 149 7.42 3.17 10.74
C THR A 149 6.19 3.01 9.86
N ASP A 150 5.55 4.11 9.48
CA ASP A 150 4.22 4.12 8.85
C ASP A 150 4.30 4.10 7.33
N VAL A 151 5.51 4.08 6.77
CA VAL A 151 5.76 3.99 5.33
C VAL A 151 6.22 2.58 5.00
N VAL A 152 5.38 1.83 4.31
CA VAL A 152 5.62 0.42 4.03
C VAL A 152 5.60 0.12 2.53
N PRO A 153 6.43 -0.83 2.05
CA PRO A 153 6.22 -1.40 0.73
C PRO A 153 4.97 -2.29 0.75
N LEU A 154 4.31 -2.47 -0.39
CA LEU A 154 3.11 -3.32 -0.53
C LEU A 154 3.28 -4.71 0.11
N ARG A 155 4.41 -5.38 -0.10
CA ARG A 155 4.71 -6.69 0.51
C ARG A 155 4.70 -6.70 2.05
N GLY A 156 4.90 -5.55 2.67
CA GLY A 156 4.92 -5.37 4.12
C GLY A 156 3.58 -4.91 4.71
N LEU A 157 2.59 -4.60 3.87
CA LEU A 157 1.32 -4.02 4.30
C LEU A 157 0.56 -4.93 5.28
N ILE A 158 0.32 -6.19 4.90
CA ILE A 158 -0.43 -7.12 5.74
C ILE A 158 0.31 -7.46 7.04
N PRO A 159 1.63 -7.77 7.03
CA PRO A 159 2.40 -7.91 8.26
C PRO A 159 2.32 -6.68 9.17
N TYR A 160 2.43 -5.47 8.62
CA TYR A 160 2.32 -4.22 9.36
C TYR A 160 0.95 -4.10 10.05
N ILE A 161 -0.15 -4.29 9.32
CA ILE A 161 -1.51 -4.20 9.90
C ILE A 161 -1.71 -5.24 11.02
N LYS A 162 -1.28 -6.49 10.79
CA LYS A 162 -1.46 -7.60 11.74
C LYS A 162 -0.55 -7.51 12.98
N GLN A 163 0.44 -6.63 12.99
CA GLN A 163 1.28 -6.42 14.18
C GLN A 163 0.51 -5.73 15.32
N HIS A 164 -0.57 -5.01 15.00
CA HIS A 164 -1.44 -4.36 15.97
C HIS A 164 -2.38 -5.39 16.61
N LYS A 165 -2.25 -5.57 17.93
CA LYS A 165 -3.00 -6.60 18.68
C LYS A 165 -3.80 -6.07 19.87
N LYS A 166 -3.57 -4.82 20.26
CA LYS A 166 -4.29 -4.20 21.39
C LYS A 166 -5.67 -3.75 20.92
N SER A 167 -6.72 -4.44 21.38
CA SER A 167 -8.11 -4.04 21.10
C SER A 167 -8.39 -2.67 21.72
N ARG A 168 -9.02 -1.79 20.93
CA ARG A 168 -9.31 -0.39 21.23
C ARG A 168 -10.71 0.06 20.81
N LEU A 169 -11.39 -0.69 19.95
CA LEU A 169 -12.72 -0.38 19.46
C LEU A 169 -13.67 -1.55 19.71
N SER A 170 -14.85 -1.26 20.26
CA SER A 170 -15.95 -2.21 20.36
C SER A 170 -16.59 -2.42 18.99
N ASP A 171 -17.27 -3.56 18.82
CA ASP A 171 -17.94 -3.92 17.58
C ASP A 171 -18.99 -2.86 17.18
N ASP A 172 -19.82 -2.40 18.12
CA ASP A 172 -20.79 -1.31 17.90
C ASP A 172 -20.13 -0.04 17.36
N LYS A 173 -18.95 0.31 17.89
CA LYS A 173 -18.23 1.51 17.47
C LYS A 173 -17.65 1.35 16.06
N ARG A 174 -17.12 0.16 15.73
CA ARG A 174 -16.64 -0.15 14.38
C ARG A 174 -17.78 -0.07 13.37
N ASP A 175 -18.95 -0.61 13.71
CA ASP A 175 -20.13 -0.59 12.87
C ASP A 175 -20.66 0.84 12.66
N GLU A 176 -20.68 1.66 13.71
CA GLU A 176 -21.00 3.09 13.61
C GLU A 176 -20.05 3.81 12.64
N ILE A 177 -18.74 3.61 12.78
CA ILE A 177 -17.71 4.21 11.92
C ILE A 177 -17.92 3.76 10.47
N ALA A 178 -18.07 2.45 10.23
CA ALA A 178 -18.24 1.90 8.89
C ALA A 178 -19.49 2.45 8.20
N ARG A 179 -20.60 2.59 8.92
CA ARG A 179 -21.83 3.21 8.40
C ARG A 179 -21.62 4.67 8.02
N LYS A 180 -21.01 5.47 8.91
CA LYS A 180 -20.72 6.89 8.64
C LYS A 180 -19.88 7.05 7.39
N LEU A 181 -18.78 6.32 7.27
CA LEU A 181 -17.86 6.45 6.14
C LEU A 181 -18.48 5.99 4.80
N ARG A 182 -19.31 4.94 4.80
CA ARG A 182 -20.06 4.52 3.61
C ARG A 182 -21.02 5.61 3.12
N SER A 183 -21.67 6.35 4.02
CA SER A 183 -22.56 7.44 3.62
C SER A 183 -21.85 8.62 2.97
N VAL A 184 -20.57 8.87 3.30
CA VAL A 184 -19.80 9.95 2.67
C VAL A 184 -19.24 9.52 1.31
N SER A 185 -18.95 8.23 1.12
CA SER A 185 -18.38 7.69 -0.13
C SER A 185 -19.40 7.46 -1.24
N SER A 186 -20.69 7.78 -1.03
CA SER A 186 -21.79 7.50 -1.97
C SER A 186 -22.18 8.69 -2.86
N TYR A 187 -21.30 9.69 -2.99
CA TYR A 187 -21.50 10.87 -3.84
C TYR A 187 -20.68 10.79 -5.12
#